data_AF-A0A7L3QPV0-F1
#
_entry.id   AF-A0A7L3QPV0-F1
#
_cell.length_a   1.000
_cell.length_b   1.000
_cell.length_c   1.000
_cell.angle_alpha   90.00
_cell.angle_beta   90.00
_cell.angle_gamma   90.00
#
_symmetry.space_group_name_H-M   'P 1'
#
loop_
_entity.id
_entity.type
_entity.pdbx_description
1 polymer ?
#
loop_
_entity_poly.entity_id
_entity_poly.type
_entity_poly.pdbx_seq_one_letter_code
_entity_poly.pdbx_strand_id
1 'polypeptide(L)'
;QVLLVFAEEDEQSNGFRWACDKAGFRCHIARTPQSALECFLDKHHDIIIIDHRHSRFFDAEALCRSIRTTKASENTVIICVVQRHTDREESSILPLISAGFTRRYIENSSRMACYNELIQLEFGQVQAQFKLRACNSLFTALEKSQEAIEITSEDHVIQYVNPAFETMMGYQIGELIEKELTEVPINEKKSDFLDSINSCIKIGKEWQGMYYAKKKNGDSIQQNVKILPVIGQGGKIRHYVSISRLCNDNNKVEKTCECIQAESQTDTQTCRHKDTRKGSLDVRSTTSRGSDGISQRRRSSMARVHSMTIEAPITKVINIINAAQESSPMPVAEALDRALEILRTTELYSPQLGTKDEDPHTSDLVGGLMTDGLRRLSGNEYILSAKQTHQVAGTLSSPISLNDIPPRITQAMENEEQWDFDIFELEAATHKRPLVYLGLKIFARFGICEFLNCSESTLRSWLQVIEANYHSSNSYHNSTHSADVLHATAYFLSKERVK
;
A
#
# COMPACT_ATOMS: atom_id res chain seq x y z
N GLN A 1 5.30 -21.83 -4.50
CA GLN A 1 5.38 -23.23 -4.02
C GLN A 1 6.43 -23.34 -2.93
N VAL A 2 6.28 -24.29 -1.99
CA VAL A 2 7.20 -24.49 -0.87
C VAL A 2 7.84 -25.88 -0.96
N LEU A 3 9.16 -25.96 -0.78
CA LEU A 3 9.90 -27.21 -0.62
C LEU A 3 10.35 -27.36 0.84
N LEU A 4 9.94 -28.44 1.50
CA LEU A 4 10.37 -28.80 2.84
C LEU A 4 11.42 -29.90 2.75
N VAL A 5 12.62 -29.65 3.25
CA VAL A 5 13.73 -30.61 3.28
C VAL A 5 13.99 -31.01 4.73
N PHE A 6 13.41 -32.13 5.15
CA PHE A 6 13.50 -32.68 6.51
C PHE A 6 13.80 -34.16 6.43
N ALA A 7 14.84 -34.62 7.15
CA ALA A 7 15.20 -36.04 7.15
C ALA A 7 14.10 -36.91 7.79
N GLU A 8 13.49 -36.44 8.88
CA GLU A 8 12.51 -37.19 9.66
C GLU A 8 11.15 -36.46 9.78
N GLU A 9 10.10 -37.21 10.08
CA GLU A 9 8.78 -36.65 10.42
C GLU A 9 8.72 -36.34 11.91
N ASP A 10 8.90 -35.07 12.25
CA ASP A 10 8.81 -34.58 13.61
C ASP A 10 7.80 -33.44 13.74
N GLU A 11 7.66 -32.89 14.95
CA GLU A 11 6.71 -31.80 15.22
C GLU A 11 6.96 -30.56 14.34
N GLN A 12 8.24 -30.26 14.04
CA GLN A 12 8.62 -29.10 13.24
C GLN A 12 8.30 -29.29 11.75
N SER A 13 8.67 -30.44 11.19
CA SER A 13 8.30 -30.84 9.82
C SER A 13 6.77 -30.82 9.66
N ASN A 14 6.05 -31.39 10.62
CA ASN A 14 4.58 -31.41 10.62
C ASN A 14 3.99 -30.01 10.80
N GLY A 15 4.63 -29.15 11.60
CA GLY A 15 4.26 -27.75 11.78
C GLY A 15 4.33 -26.96 10.47
N PHE A 16 5.43 -27.06 9.73
CA PHE A 16 5.55 -26.41 8.42
C PHE A 16 4.65 -27.02 7.35
N ARG A 17 4.46 -28.35 7.35
CA ARG A 17 3.52 -29.01 6.45
C ARG A 17 2.09 -28.52 6.66
N TRP A 18 1.65 -28.48 7.92
CA TRP A 18 0.34 -27.95 8.29
C TRP A 18 0.20 -26.47 7.95
N ALA A 19 1.24 -25.68 8.20
CA ALA A 19 1.26 -24.25 7.88
C ALA A 19 1.13 -24.00 6.37
N CYS A 20 1.79 -24.82 5.53
CA CYS A 20 1.65 -24.75 4.08
C CYS A 20 0.20 -25.04 3.64
N ASP A 21 -0.41 -26.09 4.17
CA ASP A 21 -1.79 -26.48 3.86
C ASP A 21 -2.77 -25.37 4.25
N LYS A 22 -2.63 -24.83 5.46
CA LYS A 22 -3.48 -23.73 5.97
C LYS A 22 -3.34 -22.45 5.15
N ALA A 23 -2.14 -22.11 4.68
CA ALA A 23 -1.90 -20.94 3.84
C ALA A 23 -2.18 -21.18 2.35
N GLY A 24 -2.57 -22.40 1.95
CA GLY A 24 -2.86 -22.73 0.54
C GLY A 24 -1.62 -22.92 -0.34
N PHE A 25 -0.43 -23.09 0.25
CA PHE A 25 0.79 -23.37 -0.51
C PHE A 25 0.83 -24.81 -1.02
N ARG A 26 1.21 -24.98 -2.29
CA ARG A 26 1.63 -26.29 -2.80
C ARG A 26 2.96 -26.68 -2.15
N CYS A 27 2.91 -27.69 -1.30
CA CYS A 27 4.04 -28.19 -0.52
C CYS A 27 4.62 -29.45 -1.15
N HIS A 28 5.94 -29.47 -1.32
CA HIS A 28 6.72 -30.65 -1.69
C HIS A 28 7.65 -31.01 -0.53
N ILE A 29 7.82 -32.29 -0.25
CA ILE A 29 8.65 -32.77 0.85
C ILE A 29 9.77 -33.63 0.26
N ALA A 30 11.00 -33.32 0.63
CA ALA A 30 12.18 -34.10 0.31
C ALA A 30 12.85 -34.59 1.59
N ARG A 31 13.22 -35.87 1.62
CA ARG A 31 13.84 -36.53 2.78
C ARG A 31 15.35 -36.65 2.67
N THR A 32 15.89 -36.47 1.47
CA THR A 32 17.32 -36.59 1.18
C THR A 32 17.79 -35.38 0.36
N PRO A 33 19.07 -35.00 0.42
CA PRO A 33 19.62 -33.92 -0.40
C PRO A 33 19.43 -34.15 -1.90
N GLN A 34 19.57 -35.41 -2.35
CA GLN A 34 19.38 -35.80 -3.74
C GLN A 34 17.93 -35.54 -4.19
N SER A 35 16.96 -36.00 -3.40
CA SER A 35 15.52 -35.78 -3.67
C SER A 35 15.16 -34.30 -3.64
N ALA A 36 15.80 -33.51 -2.76
CA ALA A 36 15.59 -32.06 -2.70
C ALA A 36 16.07 -31.36 -3.96
N LEU A 37 17.26 -31.71 -4.45
CA LEU A 37 17.82 -31.17 -5.70
C LEU A 37 16.99 -31.58 -6.92
N GLU A 38 16.60 -32.84 -7.02
CA GLU A 38 15.72 -33.32 -8.10
C GLU A 38 14.38 -32.58 -8.10
N CYS A 39 13.76 -32.40 -6.92
CA CYS A 39 12.50 -31.67 -6.82
C CYS A 39 12.66 -30.19 -7.20
N PHE A 40 13.74 -29.55 -6.76
CA PHE A 40 14.06 -28.15 -7.09
C PHE A 40 14.33 -27.93 -8.58
N LEU A 41 14.90 -28.91 -9.27
CA LEU A 41 15.15 -28.82 -10.72
C LEU A 41 13.88 -29.10 -11.54
N ASP A 42 13.01 -29.99 -11.07
CA ASP A 42 11.74 -30.33 -11.73
C ASP A 42 10.69 -29.22 -11.61
N LYS A 43 10.67 -28.50 -10.48
CA LYS A 43 9.60 -27.55 -10.14
C LYS A 43 10.16 -26.22 -9.65
N HIS A 44 9.37 -25.17 -9.86
CA HIS A 44 9.70 -23.84 -9.34
C HIS A 44 9.18 -23.67 -7.91
N HIS A 45 10.10 -23.41 -6.96
CA HIS A 45 9.80 -23.11 -5.56
C HIS A 45 10.23 -21.69 -5.20
N ASP A 46 9.34 -20.99 -4.49
CA ASP A 46 9.57 -19.63 -4.00
C ASP A 46 10.25 -19.66 -2.64
N ILE A 47 9.89 -20.66 -1.81
CA ILE A 47 10.42 -20.87 -0.47
C ILE A 47 10.95 -22.29 -0.37
N ILE A 48 12.16 -22.45 0.18
CA ILE A 48 12.76 -23.73 0.55
C ILE A 48 13.09 -23.66 2.03
N ILE A 49 12.62 -24.64 2.80
CA ILE A 49 12.93 -24.78 4.23
C ILE A 49 13.82 -26.00 4.37
N ILE A 50 15.03 -25.81 4.90
CA ILE A 50 16.02 -26.88 5.07
C ILE A 50 16.27 -27.07 6.57
N ASP A 51 16.13 -28.31 7.02
CA ASP A 51 16.44 -28.69 8.39
C ASP A 51 17.96 -28.78 8.62
N HIS A 52 18.47 -27.96 9.55
CA HIS A 52 19.87 -27.96 9.98
C HIS A 52 20.01 -28.37 11.45
N ARG A 53 18.93 -28.74 12.14
CA ARG A 53 18.97 -29.15 13.56
C ARG A 53 19.84 -30.39 13.78
N HIS A 54 19.86 -31.28 12.79
CA HIS A 54 20.49 -32.59 12.89
C HIS A 54 21.46 -32.83 11.72
N SER A 55 22.66 -32.26 11.82
CA SER A 55 23.73 -32.42 10.81
C SER A 55 24.17 -33.87 10.55
N ARG A 56 23.71 -34.83 11.37
CA ARG A 56 23.94 -36.26 11.20
C ARG A 56 23.21 -36.86 10.00
N PHE A 57 22.06 -36.29 9.60
CA PHE A 57 21.28 -36.83 8.48
C PHE A 57 21.78 -36.31 7.13
N PHE A 58 22.04 -35.01 7.05
CA PHE A 58 22.68 -34.40 5.89
C PHE A 58 23.27 -33.03 6.23
N ASP A 59 24.23 -32.60 5.41
CA ASP A 59 24.82 -31.26 5.48
C ASP A 59 23.91 -30.25 4.76
N ALA A 60 23.15 -29.48 5.56
CA ALA A 60 22.24 -28.45 5.05
C ALA A 60 22.99 -27.30 4.35
N GLU A 61 24.22 -26.97 4.77
CA GLU A 61 25.01 -25.92 4.12
C GLU A 61 25.49 -26.36 2.74
N ALA A 62 25.99 -27.59 2.62
CA ALA A 62 26.38 -28.16 1.32
C ALA A 62 25.18 -28.24 0.36
N LEU A 63 24.00 -28.62 0.87
CA LEU A 63 22.77 -28.62 0.08
C LEU A 63 22.37 -27.20 -0.36
N CYS A 64 22.42 -26.22 0.55
CA CYS A 64 22.09 -24.83 0.23
C CYS A 64 23.03 -24.28 -0.85
N ARG A 65 24.34 -24.50 -0.72
CA ARG A 65 25.32 -24.13 -1.75
C ARG A 65 25.00 -24.80 -3.09
N SER A 66 24.66 -26.08 -3.09
CA SER A 66 24.29 -26.82 -4.30
C SER A 66 23.06 -26.22 -4.99
N ILE A 67 22.00 -25.87 -4.25
CA ILE A 67 20.83 -25.18 -4.78
C ILE A 67 21.23 -23.82 -5.38
N ARG A 68 22.08 -23.06 -4.67
CA ARG A 68 22.54 -21.72 -5.09
C ARG A 68 23.42 -21.72 -6.35
N THR A 69 24.07 -22.83 -6.69
CA THR A 69 24.80 -22.93 -7.97
C THR A 69 23.89 -22.92 -9.20
N THR A 70 22.58 -23.15 -9.02
CA THR A 70 21.62 -23.16 -10.13
C THR A 70 21.00 -21.78 -10.33
N LYS A 71 20.95 -21.29 -11.58
CA LYS A 71 20.37 -19.97 -11.93
C LYS A 71 18.93 -19.77 -11.46
N ALA A 72 18.15 -20.85 -11.39
CA ALA A 72 16.77 -20.80 -10.91
C ALA A 72 16.63 -20.34 -9.45
N SER A 73 17.71 -20.42 -8.67
CA SER A 73 17.71 -20.12 -7.23
C SER A 73 17.87 -18.64 -6.89
N GLU A 74 18.21 -17.77 -7.86
CA GLU A 74 18.52 -16.35 -7.60
C GLU A 74 17.42 -15.64 -6.80
N ASN A 75 16.16 -15.96 -7.07
CA ASN A 75 15.00 -15.34 -6.45
C ASN A 75 14.31 -16.24 -5.40
N THR A 76 14.91 -17.38 -5.07
CA THR A 76 14.33 -18.33 -4.10
C THR A 76 14.78 -17.97 -2.68
N VAL A 77 13.81 -17.93 -1.77
CA VAL A 77 14.03 -17.71 -0.34
C VAL A 77 14.35 -19.04 0.33
N ILE A 78 15.55 -19.16 0.92
CA ILE A 78 15.98 -20.40 1.58
C ILE A 78 16.12 -20.17 3.08
N ILE A 79 15.36 -20.92 3.86
CA ILE A 79 15.29 -20.83 5.32
C ILE A 79 16.04 -22.00 5.94
N CYS A 80 16.92 -21.68 6.89
CA CYS A 80 17.64 -22.66 7.70
C CYS A 80 16.91 -22.85 9.03
N VAL A 81 16.41 -24.06 9.31
CA VAL A 81 15.82 -24.41 10.61
C VAL A 81 16.93 -24.89 11.54
N VAL A 82 17.12 -24.19 12.66
CA VAL A 82 18.17 -24.48 13.65
C VAL A 82 17.59 -24.84 15.00
N GLN A 83 18.38 -25.56 15.80
CA GLN A 83 17.99 -25.99 17.13
C GLN A 83 17.98 -24.81 18.11
N ARG A 84 17.10 -24.83 19.11
CA ARG A 84 17.10 -23.86 20.20
C ARG A 84 18.16 -24.29 21.23
N HIS A 85 19.31 -23.62 21.23
CA HIS A 85 20.31 -23.81 22.28
C HIS A 85 19.98 -22.94 23.49
N THR A 86 19.87 -23.54 24.67
CA THR A 86 19.57 -22.84 25.93
C THR A 86 20.81 -22.31 26.66
N ASP A 87 22.02 -22.73 26.27
CA ASP A 87 23.20 -22.57 27.16
C ASP A 87 24.56 -22.43 26.43
N ARG A 88 24.57 -21.98 25.16
CA ARG A 88 25.82 -21.65 24.44
C ARG A 88 25.69 -20.27 23.80
N GLU A 89 26.79 -19.53 23.77
CA GLU A 89 26.96 -18.32 22.95
C GLU A 89 26.28 -18.54 21.60
N GLU A 90 25.40 -17.63 21.20
CA GLU A 90 24.62 -17.76 19.97
C GLU A 90 25.56 -18.08 18.80
N SER A 91 25.39 -19.26 18.20
CA SER A 91 26.17 -19.68 17.04
C SER A 91 26.09 -18.59 15.96
N SER A 92 27.25 -18.12 15.49
CA SER A 92 27.33 -17.11 14.44
C SER A 92 26.48 -17.51 13.23
N ILE A 93 25.69 -16.57 12.73
CA ILE A 93 24.86 -16.77 11.53
C ILE A 93 25.67 -16.69 10.24
N LEU A 94 26.92 -16.23 10.31
CA LEU A 94 27.76 -15.95 9.14
C LEU A 94 28.01 -17.18 8.26
N PRO A 95 28.26 -18.40 8.80
CA PRO A 95 28.39 -19.61 7.97
C PRO A 95 27.11 -19.92 7.17
N LEU A 96 25.94 -19.73 7.77
CA LEU A 96 24.65 -19.96 7.11
C LEU A 96 24.44 -18.96 5.96
N ILE A 97 24.71 -17.68 6.21
CA ILE A 97 24.61 -16.65 5.16
C ILE A 97 25.62 -16.92 4.04
N SER A 98 26.86 -17.30 4.40
CA SER A 98 27.92 -17.64 3.44
C SER A 98 27.59 -18.87 2.60
N ALA A 99 26.83 -19.82 3.16
CA ALA A 99 26.29 -20.96 2.42
C ALA A 99 25.13 -20.59 1.48
N GLY A 100 24.52 -19.41 1.67
CA GLY A 100 23.46 -18.87 0.82
C GLY A 100 22.05 -18.93 1.43
N PHE A 101 21.92 -19.18 2.73
CA PHE A 101 20.64 -19.09 3.42
C PHE A 101 20.18 -17.63 3.50
N THR A 102 18.89 -17.40 3.24
CA THR A 102 18.27 -16.08 3.33
C THR A 102 17.97 -15.70 4.77
N ARG A 103 17.59 -16.66 5.61
CA ARG A 103 17.20 -16.42 7.00
C ARG A 103 17.35 -17.68 7.87
N ARG A 104 17.59 -17.46 9.15
CA ARG A 104 17.59 -18.49 10.21
C ARG A 104 16.22 -18.53 10.91
N TYR A 105 15.63 -19.71 11.03
CA TYR A 105 14.43 -19.98 11.83
C TYR A 105 14.81 -20.87 13.02
N ILE A 106 14.55 -20.42 14.24
CA ILE A 106 14.80 -21.21 15.45
C ILE A 106 13.60 -22.10 15.69
N GLU A 107 13.84 -23.39 15.92
CA GLU A 107 12.79 -24.39 16.16
C GLU A 107 11.75 -23.93 17.18
N ASN A 108 10.49 -24.28 16.95
CA ASN A 108 9.38 -23.85 17.77
C ASN A 108 8.29 -24.91 17.77
N SER A 109 7.85 -25.33 18.96
CA SER A 109 6.79 -26.32 19.15
C SER A 109 5.41 -25.84 18.70
N SER A 110 5.21 -24.52 18.55
CA SER A 110 3.95 -23.97 18.08
C SER A 110 3.81 -24.03 16.56
N ARG A 111 2.80 -24.76 16.08
CA ARG A 111 2.42 -24.79 14.64
C ARG A 111 2.05 -23.41 14.11
N MET A 112 1.49 -22.54 14.97
CA MET A 112 1.18 -21.15 14.59
C MET A 112 2.43 -20.32 14.35
N ALA A 113 3.55 -20.62 15.01
CA ALA A 113 4.81 -19.95 14.73
C ALA A 113 5.33 -20.28 13.32
N CYS A 114 5.17 -21.53 12.87
CA CYS A 114 5.50 -21.93 11.50
C CYS A 114 4.62 -21.21 10.47
N TYR A 115 3.32 -21.08 10.75
CA TYR A 115 2.37 -20.34 9.91
C TYR A 115 2.72 -18.86 9.81
N ASN A 116 2.94 -18.20 10.95
CA ASN A 116 3.30 -16.78 10.96
C ASN A 116 4.60 -16.52 10.20
N GLU A 117 5.60 -17.39 10.35
CA GLU A 117 6.85 -17.26 9.58
C GLU A 117 6.60 -17.39 8.08
N LEU A 118 5.85 -18.41 7.62
CA LEU A 118 5.54 -18.57 6.19
C LEU A 118 4.83 -17.35 5.59
N ILE A 119 3.84 -16.81 6.30
CA ILE A 119 3.11 -15.60 5.86
C ILE A 119 4.04 -14.38 5.83
N GLN A 120 4.88 -14.19 6.84
CA GLN A 120 5.86 -13.10 6.85
C GLN A 120 6.85 -13.21 5.70
N LEU A 121 7.31 -14.42 5.37
CA LEU A 121 8.21 -14.66 4.25
C LEU A 121 7.53 -14.39 2.91
N GLU A 122 6.26 -14.80 2.75
CA GLU A 122 5.47 -14.53 1.55
C GLU A 122 5.30 -13.03 1.31
N PHE A 123 4.76 -12.31 2.29
CA PHE A 123 4.44 -10.89 2.15
C PHE A 123 5.68 -9.99 2.25
N GLY A 124 6.79 -10.49 2.81
CA GLY A 124 8.06 -9.79 2.87
C GLY A 124 8.96 -10.13 1.69
N GLN A 125 9.76 -11.18 1.86
CA GLN A 125 10.88 -11.48 0.97
C GLN A 125 10.43 -12.00 -0.40
N VAL A 126 9.45 -12.90 -0.45
CA VAL A 126 9.01 -13.49 -1.73
C VAL A 126 8.38 -12.42 -2.63
N GLN A 127 7.48 -11.58 -2.10
CA GLN A 127 6.91 -10.48 -2.88
C GLN A 127 7.95 -9.46 -3.34
N ALA A 128 8.94 -9.14 -2.51
CA ALA A 128 10.04 -8.25 -2.92
C ALA A 128 10.86 -8.87 -4.07
N GLN A 129 11.22 -10.15 -3.97
CA GLN A 129 11.94 -10.87 -5.02
C GLN A 129 11.12 -10.99 -6.31
N PHE A 130 9.80 -11.21 -6.20
CA PHE A 130 8.90 -11.24 -7.35
C PHE A 130 8.88 -9.88 -8.07
N LYS A 131 8.79 -8.77 -7.32
CA LYS A 131 8.86 -7.41 -7.88
C LYS A 131 10.21 -7.16 -8.56
N LEU A 132 11.32 -7.52 -7.92
CA LEU A 132 12.67 -7.38 -8.49
C LEU A 132 12.85 -8.20 -9.76
N ARG A 133 12.36 -9.44 -9.81
CA ARG A 133 12.40 -10.27 -11.02
C ARG A 133 11.59 -9.65 -12.15
N ALA A 134 10.45 -9.06 -11.84
CA ALA A 134 9.62 -8.36 -12.82
C ALA A 134 10.29 -7.08 -13.35
N CYS A 135 11.17 -6.42 -12.58
CA CYS A 135 11.85 -5.19 -13.01
C CYS A 135 12.59 -5.36 -14.34
N ASN A 136 13.32 -6.46 -14.54
CA ASN A 136 14.02 -6.69 -15.82
C ASN A 136 13.06 -6.74 -17.01
N SER A 137 11.92 -7.40 -16.84
CA SER A 137 10.86 -7.45 -17.86
C SER A 137 10.20 -6.08 -18.07
N LEU A 138 10.00 -5.30 -17.00
CA LEU A 138 9.45 -3.94 -17.07
C LEU A 138 10.41 -3.00 -17.82
N PHE A 139 11.70 -3.00 -17.50
CA PHE A 139 12.70 -2.20 -18.22
C PHE A 139 12.78 -2.61 -19.69
N THR A 140 12.76 -3.91 -19.99
CA THR A 140 12.72 -4.39 -21.38
C THR A 140 11.48 -3.89 -22.11
N ALA A 141 10.30 -3.91 -21.46
CA ALA A 141 9.08 -3.39 -22.05
C ALA A 141 9.13 -1.87 -22.31
N LEU A 142 9.72 -1.10 -21.38
CA LEU A 142 9.92 0.35 -21.54
C LEU A 142 10.89 0.67 -22.69
N GLU A 143 12.02 -0.04 -22.77
CA GLU A 143 13.02 0.12 -23.83
C GLU A 143 12.49 -0.25 -25.21
N LYS A 144 11.63 -1.27 -25.31
CA LYS A 144 11.04 -1.75 -26.57
C LYS A 144 9.71 -1.09 -26.91
N SER A 145 9.21 -0.17 -26.06
CA SER A 145 7.98 0.57 -26.33
C SER A 145 8.14 1.45 -27.58
N GLN A 146 7.07 1.56 -28.38
CA GLN A 146 7.01 2.47 -29.52
C GLN A 146 6.66 3.90 -29.11
N GLU A 147 6.09 4.08 -27.92
CA GLU A 147 5.74 5.38 -27.39
C GLU A 147 6.94 6.00 -26.70
N ALA A 148 7.09 7.31 -26.84
CA ALA A 148 8.14 8.06 -26.18
C ALA A 148 7.78 8.19 -24.70
N ILE A 149 8.61 7.62 -23.83
CA ILE A 149 8.41 7.61 -22.38
C ILE A 149 9.54 8.38 -21.73
N GLU A 150 9.15 9.27 -20.82
CA GLU A 150 10.03 10.09 -20.00
C GLU A 150 9.59 10.00 -18.54
N ILE A 151 10.55 9.92 -17.64
CA ILE A 151 10.34 9.93 -16.19
C ILE A 151 11.14 11.09 -15.59
N THR A 152 10.46 11.96 -14.87
CA THR A 152 11.05 13.11 -14.18
C THR A 152 10.88 13.01 -12.67
N SER A 153 11.75 13.68 -11.92
CA SER A 153 11.66 13.82 -10.46
C SER A 153 10.52 14.78 -10.03
N GLU A 154 10.30 14.89 -8.72
CA GLU A 154 9.39 15.90 -8.15
C GLU A 154 9.78 17.34 -8.52
N ASP A 155 11.07 17.60 -8.75
CA ASP A 155 11.64 18.88 -9.19
C ASP A 155 11.73 19.01 -10.71
N HIS A 156 11.01 18.15 -11.47
CA HIS A 156 10.98 18.16 -12.94
C HIS A 156 12.34 17.90 -13.63
N VAL A 157 13.25 17.23 -12.94
CA VAL A 157 14.55 16.79 -13.49
C VAL A 157 14.38 15.45 -14.19
N ILE A 158 14.84 15.33 -15.43
CA ILE A 158 14.74 14.09 -16.22
C ILE A 158 15.66 13.02 -15.62
N GLN A 159 15.08 11.90 -15.22
CA GLN A 159 15.81 10.75 -14.65
C GLN A 159 15.92 9.59 -15.64
N TYR A 160 14.94 9.44 -16.53
CA TYR A 160 14.92 8.37 -17.53
C TYR A 160 14.17 8.80 -18.78
N VAL A 161 14.69 8.40 -19.93
CA VAL A 161 14.00 8.45 -21.22
C VAL A 161 14.23 7.12 -21.94
N ASN A 162 13.25 6.68 -22.73
CA ASN A 162 13.39 5.47 -23.53
C ASN A 162 13.92 5.78 -24.96
N PRO A 163 14.37 4.77 -25.71
CA PRO A 163 14.90 4.97 -27.08
C PRO A 163 13.88 5.57 -28.07
N ALA A 164 12.58 5.34 -27.86
CA ALA A 164 11.53 5.95 -28.68
C ALA A 164 11.48 7.46 -28.48
N PHE A 165 11.71 7.95 -27.26
CA PHE A 165 11.84 9.38 -26.98
C PHE A 165 13.04 9.99 -27.71
N GLU A 166 14.21 9.35 -27.66
CA GLU A 166 15.40 9.79 -28.39
C GLU A 166 15.14 9.90 -29.90
N THR A 167 14.49 8.89 -30.47
CA THR A 167 14.15 8.85 -31.91
C THR A 167 13.12 9.93 -32.27
N MET A 168 12.15 10.17 -31.40
CA MET A 168 11.09 11.15 -31.60
C MET A 168 11.61 12.59 -31.48
N MET A 169 12.43 12.89 -30.47
CA MET A 169 12.86 14.25 -30.14
C MET A 169 14.24 14.60 -30.72
N GLY A 170 15.04 13.60 -31.11
CA GLY A 170 16.36 13.76 -31.71
C GLY A 170 17.50 14.04 -30.72
N TYR A 171 17.26 13.90 -29.42
CA TYR A 171 18.24 14.07 -28.35
C TYR A 171 18.82 12.71 -27.93
N GLN A 172 20.06 12.69 -27.46
CA GLN A 172 20.65 11.51 -26.82
C GLN A 172 20.36 11.52 -25.32
N ILE A 173 20.22 10.34 -24.71
CA ILE A 173 19.88 10.14 -23.30
C ILE A 173 20.86 10.85 -22.37
N GLY A 174 22.16 10.78 -22.67
CA GLY A 174 23.20 11.46 -21.88
C GLY A 174 23.15 12.99 -21.96
N GLU A 175 22.48 13.55 -22.97
CA GLU A 175 22.26 15.00 -23.07
C GLU A 175 21.03 15.47 -22.29
N LEU A 176 20.14 14.55 -21.90
CA LEU A 176 18.85 14.82 -21.27
C LEU A 176 18.81 14.49 -19.78
N ILE A 177 19.52 13.45 -19.35
CA ILE A 177 19.60 13.07 -17.95
C ILE A 177 20.13 14.23 -17.11
N GLU A 178 19.51 14.45 -15.95
CA GLU A 178 19.80 15.53 -15.00
C GLU A 178 19.49 16.96 -15.48
N LYS A 179 18.84 17.12 -16.64
CA LYS A 179 18.35 18.42 -17.09
C LYS A 179 16.91 18.66 -16.70
N GLU A 180 16.59 19.93 -16.49
CA GLU A 180 15.23 20.38 -16.23
C GLU A 180 14.43 20.41 -17.55
N LEU A 181 13.20 19.88 -17.53
CA LEU A 181 12.30 19.81 -18.69
C LEU A 181 12.10 21.17 -19.39
N THR A 182 12.27 22.25 -18.65
CA THR A 182 12.11 23.66 -19.02
C THR A 182 13.11 24.13 -20.09
N GLU A 183 14.18 23.37 -20.35
CA GLU A 183 15.15 23.64 -21.43
C GLU A 183 14.72 23.10 -22.80
N VAL A 184 13.63 22.32 -22.90
CA VAL A 184 13.04 21.90 -24.18
C VAL A 184 12.06 22.98 -24.63
N PRO A 185 12.36 23.75 -25.69
CA PRO A 185 11.54 24.90 -26.06
C PRO A 185 10.17 24.47 -26.59
N ILE A 186 9.17 24.44 -25.72
CA ILE A 186 7.75 24.34 -26.09
C ILE A 186 7.43 25.59 -26.91
N ASN A 187 7.08 25.43 -28.19
CA ASN A 187 6.85 26.57 -29.08
C ASN A 187 5.49 27.22 -28.75
N GLU A 188 5.59 28.44 -28.20
CA GLU A 188 4.66 29.56 -28.17
C GLU A 188 3.15 29.34 -27.96
N LYS A 189 2.67 30.08 -26.94
CA LYS A 189 1.29 30.40 -26.53
C LYS A 189 0.58 29.37 -25.64
N LYS A 190 0.85 29.47 -24.33
CA LYS A 190 -0.13 29.71 -23.25
C LYS A 190 0.51 29.38 -21.89
N SER A 191 0.79 30.39 -21.07
CA SER A 191 1.01 30.19 -19.61
C SER A 191 -0.09 29.30 -19.03
N ASP A 192 -1.33 29.56 -19.46
CA ASP A 192 -2.53 28.85 -19.04
C ASP A 192 -2.49 27.33 -19.28
N PHE A 193 -1.72 26.88 -20.27
CA PHE A 193 -1.58 25.46 -20.60
C PHE A 193 -0.62 24.76 -19.65
N LEU A 194 0.55 25.36 -19.40
CA LEU A 194 1.49 24.87 -18.38
C LEU A 194 0.87 24.96 -16.98
N ASP A 195 0.07 25.99 -16.71
CA ASP A 195 -0.67 26.14 -15.47
C ASP A 195 -1.75 25.06 -15.33
N SER A 196 -2.45 24.70 -16.40
CA SER A 196 -3.40 23.58 -16.41
C SER A 196 -2.71 22.26 -16.09
N ILE A 197 -1.59 21.96 -16.75
CA ILE A 197 -0.77 20.77 -16.51
C ILE A 197 -0.32 20.75 -15.04
N ASN A 198 0.30 21.84 -14.57
CA ASN A 198 0.81 21.96 -13.22
C ASN A 198 -0.30 21.86 -12.17
N SER A 199 -1.50 22.40 -12.43
CA SER A 199 -2.63 22.30 -11.51
C SER A 199 -3.15 20.86 -11.38
N CYS A 200 -3.27 20.13 -12.50
CA CYS A 200 -3.72 18.73 -12.50
C CYS A 200 -2.70 17.84 -11.79
N ILE A 201 -1.43 18.00 -12.17
CA ILE A 201 -0.33 17.19 -11.69
C ILE A 201 -0.07 17.42 -10.19
N LYS A 202 -0.09 18.67 -9.69
CA LYS A 202 0.12 18.97 -8.26
C LYS A 202 -0.97 18.38 -7.36
N ILE A 203 -2.19 18.20 -7.87
CA ILE A 203 -3.31 17.60 -7.13
C ILE A 203 -3.25 16.06 -7.21
N GLY A 204 -2.29 15.48 -7.94
CA GLY A 204 -2.13 14.03 -8.11
C GLY A 204 -3.09 13.44 -9.14
N LYS A 205 -3.68 14.26 -10.03
CA LYS A 205 -4.53 13.79 -11.13
C LYS A 205 -3.70 13.59 -12.40
N GLU A 206 -4.09 12.61 -13.19
CA GLU A 206 -3.54 12.44 -14.53
C GLU A 206 -3.95 13.62 -15.43
N TRP A 207 -3.05 14.00 -16.33
CA TRP A 207 -3.32 14.99 -17.37
C TRP A 207 -3.12 14.34 -18.74
N GLN A 208 -3.98 14.70 -19.70
CA GLN A 208 -3.87 14.25 -21.07
C GLN A 208 -4.20 15.39 -22.02
N GLY A 209 -3.39 15.57 -23.07
CA GLY A 209 -3.64 16.60 -24.07
C GLY A 209 -2.64 16.60 -25.21
N MET A 210 -2.93 17.42 -26.21
CA MET A 210 -2.07 17.57 -27.39
C MET A 210 -1.31 18.89 -27.32
N TYR A 211 0.00 18.87 -27.59
CA TYR A 211 0.79 20.09 -27.74
C TYR A 211 1.94 19.93 -28.73
N TYR A 212 2.51 21.05 -29.14
CA TYR A 212 3.65 21.10 -30.04
C TYR A 212 4.95 21.15 -29.26
N ALA A 213 5.84 20.19 -29.54
CA ALA A 213 7.19 20.16 -29.00
C ALA A 213 8.22 20.46 -30.10
N LYS A 214 9.31 21.15 -29.74
CA LYS A 214 10.44 21.32 -30.66
C LYS A 214 11.43 20.17 -30.50
N LYS A 215 11.80 19.58 -31.62
CA LYS A 215 12.92 18.63 -31.73
C LYS A 215 14.26 19.36 -31.62
N LYS A 216 15.34 18.60 -31.39
CA LYS A 216 16.73 19.11 -31.39
C LYS A 216 17.11 19.84 -32.68
N ASN A 217 16.57 19.41 -33.81
CA ASN A 217 16.82 20.03 -35.12
C ASN A 217 16.01 21.32 -35.37
N GLY A 218 15.16 21.73 -34.43
CA GLY A 218 14.30 22.92 -34.52
C GLY A 218 12.90 22.67 -35.08
N ASP A 219 12.61 21.48 -35.60
CA ASP A 219 11.28 21.15 -36.14
C ASP A 219 10.24 21.06 -35.02
N SER A 220 9.04 21.61 -35.25
CA SER A 220 7.91 21.45 -34.33
C SER A 220 7.10 20.23 -34.69
N ILE A 221 6.87 19.32 -33.74
CA ILE A 221 6.01 18.15 -33.89
C ILE A 221 4.81 18.24 -32.97
N GLN A 222 3.66 17.79 -33.46
CA GLN A 222 2.47 17.63 -32.63
C GLN A 222 2.51 16.26 -31.95
N GLN A 223 2.33 16.25 -30.64
CA GLN A 223 2.29 15.03 -29.84
C GLN A 223 1.06 15.01 -28.93
N ASN A 224 0.49 13.81 -28.77
CA ASN A 224 -0.50 13.51 -27.75
C ASN A 224 0.23 12.97 -26.53
N VAL A 225 0.13 13.67 -25.41
CA VAL A 225 0.90 13.40 -24.20
C VAL A 225 -0.05 13.09 -23.05
N LYS A 226 0.27 12.04 -22.32
CA LYS A 226 -0.35 11.67 -21.05
C LYS A 226 0.69 11.77 -19.95
N ILE A 227 0.41 12.55 -18.91
CA ILE A 227 1.29 12.75 -17.76
C ILE A 227 0.65 12.16 -16.50
N LEU A 228 1.38 11.28 -15.85
CA LEU A 228 0.95 10.48 -14.70
C LEU A 228 1.81 10.82 -13.48
N PRO A 229 1.24 11.35 -12.39
CA PRO A 229 1.98 11.53 -11.14
C PRO A 229 2.18 10.17 -10.45
N VAL A 230 3.42 9.87 -10.07
CA VAL A 230 3.78 8.68 -9.28
C VAL A 230 3.81 9.07 -7.82
N ILE A 231 2.80 8.60 -7.10
CA ILE A 231 2.62 8.85 -5.67
C ILE A 231 3.50 7.87 -4.88
N GLY A 232 4.48 8.39 -4.16
CA GLY A 232 5.35 7.62 -3.28
C GLY A 232 4.75 7.37 -1.90
N GLN A 233 5.56 6.78 -1.01
CA GLN A 233 5.19 6.58 0.40
C GLN A 233 4.83 7.91 1.08
N GLY A 234 3.79 7.90 1.94
CA GLY A 234 3.23 9.11 2.55
C GLY A 234 2.31 9.91 1.63
N GLY A 235 2.07 9.43 0.41
CA GLY A 235 1.16 10.02 -0.57
C GLY A 235 1.60 11.40 -1.08
N LYS A 236 2.91 11.62 -1.15
CA LYS A 236 3.56 12.73 -1.87
C LYS A 236 3.91 12.26 -3.27
N ILE A 237 3.89 13.17 -4.24
CA ILE A 237 4.33 12.85 -5.59
C ILE A 237 5.86 12.82 -5.59
N ARG A 238 6.46 11.79 -6.18
CA ARG A 238 7.91 11.62 -6.24
C ARG A 238 8.46 11.69 -7.66
N HIS A 239 7.66 11.25 -8.62
CA HIS A 239 8.05 11.24 -10.03
C HIS A 239 6.84 11.59 -10.90
N TYR A 240 7.10 12.00 -12.13
CA TYR A 240 6.10 12.11 -13.17
C TYR A 240 6.49 11.21 -14.33
N VAL A 241 5.53 10.46 -14.85
CA VAL A 241 5.71 9.62 -16.06
C VAL A 241 4.95 10.29 -17.20
N SER A 242 5.68 10.75 -18.20
CA SER A 242 5.16 11.33 -19.43
C SER A 242 5.20 10.29 -20.54
N ILE A 243 4.06 10.01 -21.15
CA ILE A 243 3.92 9.10 -22.29
C ILE A 243 3.46 9.92 -23.48
N SER A 244 4.26 9.96 -24.53
CA SER A 244 4.07 10.81 -25.69
C SER A 244 3.95 9.98 -26.96
N ARG A 245 2.94 10.28 -27.78
CA ARG A 245 2.71 9.66 -29.09
C ARG A 245 2.66 10.74 -30.16
N LEU A 246 3.44 10.56 -31.22
CA LEU A 246 3.39 11.39 -32.42
C LEU A 246 2.00 11.34 -33.07
N CYS A 247 1.41 12.50 -33.33
CA CYS A 247 0.23 12.60 -34.18
C CYS A 247 0.68 12.66 -35.64
N ASN A 248 0.42 11.62 -36.43
CA ASN A 248 0.58 11.70 -37.88
C ASN A 248 -0.64 12.39 -38.49
N ASP A 249 -0.40 13.40 -39.34
CA ASP A 249 -1.40 14.22 -40.03
C ASP A 249 -2.31 13.46 -41.04
N ASN A 250 -2.23 12.13 -41.08
CA ASN A 250 -2.92 11.30 -42.05
C ASN A 250 -4.23 10.68 -41.54
N ASN A 251 -5.04 11.43 -40.79
CA ASN A 251 -6.46 11.13 -40.63
C ASN A 251 -7.26 12.43 -40.41
N LYS A 252 -7.52 13.15 -41.51
CA LYS A 252 -8.74 13.97 -41.61
C LYS A 252 -9.94 13.02 -41.60
N VAL A 253 -10.33 12.52 -40.43
CA VAL A 253 -11.69 12.14 -39.98
C VAL A 253 -11.49 11.51 -38.59
N GLU A 254 -11.60 12.34 -37.55
CA GLU A 254 -12.20 12.08 -36.23
C GLU A 254 -11.83 13.25 -35.31
N LYS A 255 -12.48 14.40 -35.55
CA LYS A 255 -12.61 15.44 -34.54
C LYS A 255 -13.66 14.96 -33.53
N THR A 256 -13.20 14.38 -32.44
CA THR A 256 -13.95 14.37 -31.19
C THR A 256 -13.00 14.84 -30.09
N CYS A 257 -12.88 16.16 -29.96
CA CYS A 257 -12.48 16.76 -28.71
C CYS A 257 -13.68 16.66 -27.77
N GLU A 258 -13.69 15.73 -26.82
CA GLU A 258 -14.58 15.81 -25.66
C GLU A 258 -14.04 16.90 -24.72
N CYS A 259 -14.43 18.14 -25.02
CA CYS A 259 -14.48 19.18 -24.01
C CYS A 259 -15.74 18.92 -23.19
N ILE A 260 -15.58 18.57 -21.91
CA ILE A 260 -16.68 18.44 -20.96
C ILE A 260 -17.26 19.85 -20.74
N GLN A 261 -18.41 20.12 -21.34
CA GLN A 261 -19.36 21.12 -20.85
C GLN A 261 -20.63 20.40 -20.42
N ALA A 262 -20.97 20.61 -19.16
CA ALA A 262 -22.22 20.21 -18.57
C ALA A 262 -23.38 20.93 -19.28
N GLU A 263 -24.39 20.19 -19.71
CA GLU A 263 -25.78 20.39 -19.29
C GLU A 263 -26.70 19.31 -19.88
N SER A 264 -27.63 18.91 -19.03
CA SER A 264 -28.74 17.97 -19.18
C SER A 264 -29.65 18.18 -20.40
N GLN A 265 -30.04 17.09 -21.07
CA GLN A 265 -31.44 16.69 -21.27
C GLN A 265 -31.55 15.37 -22.07
N THR A 266 -32.51 14.56 -21.63
CA THR A 266 -32.99 13.30 -22.18
C THR A 266 -33.60 13.48 -23.58
N ASP A 267 -33.33 12.56 -24.52
CA ASP A 267 -34.40 11.83 -25.22
C ASP A 267 -33.88 10.73 -26.15
N THR A 268 -34.53 9.57 -26.02
CA THR A 268 -34.45 8.38 -26.87
C THR A 268 -35.24 8.58 -28.17
N GLN A 269 -34.68 8.23 -29.34
CA GLN A 269 -35.19 7.15 -30.22
C GLN A 269 -34.64 7.14 -31.67
N THR A 270 -34.19 5.94 -32.07
CA THR A 270 -34.53 5.19 -33.30
C THR A 270 -33.76 5.35 -34.63
N CYS A 271 -33.15 4.21 -35.01
CA CYS A 271 -33.39 3.43 -36.23
C CYS A 271 -32.55 3.64 -37.52
N ARG A 272 -31.85 2.53 -37.86
CA ARG A 272 -31.88 1.75 -39.14
C ARG A 272 -30.64 1.81 -40.08
N HIS A 273 -30.00 0.62 -40.17
CA HIS A 273 -29.65 -0.15 -41.38
C HIS A 273 -28.74 0.51 -42.44
N LYS A 274 -27.68 -0.11 -42.96
CA LYS A 274 -27.45 -1.46 -43.51
C LYS A 274 -25.93 -1.64 -43.65
N ASP A 275 -25.42 -2.86 -43.54
CA ASP A 275 -24.14 -3.17 -44.20
C ASP A 275 -24.20 -4.46 -45.01
N THR A 276 -23.56 -4.42 -46.17
CA THR A 276 -23.81 -5.28 -47.34
C THR A 276 -22.66 -6.25 -47.55
N ARG A 277 -22.97 -7.55 -47.46
CA ARG A 277 -22.43 -8.74 -48.18
C ARG A 277 -21.01 -8.71 -48.80
N LYS A 278 -20.25 -9.78 -48.48
CA LYS A 278 -19.67 -10.86 -49.37
C LYS A 278 -18.36 -11.36 -48.73
N GLY A 279 -17.94 -12.62 -48.73
CA GLY A 279 -18.38 -13.92 -49.26
C GLY A 279 -17.36 -14.96 -48.74
N SER A 280 -17.79 -16.14 -48.26
CA SER A 280 -17.88 -17.41 -49.01
C SER A 280 -16.60 -18.26 -48.99
N LEU A 281 -16.62 -19.43 -48.33
CA LEU A 281 -16.57 -20.77 -48.97
C LEU A 281 -16.60 -21.90 -47.92
N ASP A 282 -17.59 -22.77 -48.08
CA ASP A 282 -17.86 -24.03 -47.37
C ASP A 282 -17.19 -25.22 -48.07
N VAL A 283 -16.87 -26.29 -47.33
CA VAL A 283 -16.81 -27.67 -47.87
C VAL A 283 -17.45 -28.67 -46.88
N ARG A 284 -18.45 -29.40 -47.42
CA ARG A 284 -19.23 -30.59 -46.97
C ARG A 284 -18.47 -31.64 -46.14
N SER A 285 -19.00 -32.36 -45.13
CA SER A 285 -20.28 -33.09 -44.87
C SER A 285 -20.28 -34.60 -45.21
N THR A 286 -21.09 -35.37 -44.44
CA THR A 286 -21.51 -36.81 -44.48
C THR A 286 -21.09 -37.54 -43.18
N THR A 287 -21.89 -38.28 -42.38
CA THR A 287 -23.06 -39.18 -42.54
C THR A 287 -23.86 -39.28 -41.21
N SER A 288 -25.17 -39.00 -41.14
CA SER A 288 -26.37 -39.89 -41.19
C SER A 288 -26.76 -40.76 -39.96
N ARG A 289 -27.90 -40.38 -39.36
CA ARG A 289 -29.08 -41.15 -38.84
C ARG A 289 -28.97 -42.12 -37.64
N GLY A 290 -29.79 -41.86 -36.63
CA GLY A 290 -30.31 -42.83 -35.65
C GLY A 290 -31.00 -42.12 -34.47
N SER A 291 -32.28 -42.41 -34.23
CA SER A 291 -33.14 -41.81 -33.20
C SER A 291 -32.99 -42.45 -31.82
N ASP A 292 -33.47 -41.72 -30.82
CA ASP A 292 -33.96 -42.14 -29.50
C ASP A 292 -33.01 -42.16 -28.29
N GLY A 293 -33.48 -41.55 -27.19
CA GLY A 293 -33.19 -42.01 -25.83
C GLY A 293 -32.16 -41.22 -25.00
N ILE A 294 -32.63 -40.15 -24.38
CA ILE A 294 -32.26 -39.54 -23.08
C ILE A 294 -31.09 -40.17 -22.26
N SER A 295 -30.15 -39.27 -21.87
CA SER A 295 -29.35 -39.18 -20.63
C SER A 295 -27.80 -39.35 -20.66
N GLN A 296 -27.17 -38.22 -20.28
CA GLN A 296 -25.91 -38.03 -19.54
C GLN A 296 -24.53 -37.94 -20.24
N ARG A 297 -24.03 -36.68 -20.22
CA ARG A 297 -22.67 -36.22 -19.81
C ARG A 297 -21.45 -36.60 -20.69
N ARG A 298 -21.00 -35.67 -21.57
CA ARG A 298 -19.97 -34.63 -21.28
C ARG A 298 -19.52 -33.87 -22.55
N ARG A 299 -19.64 -32.53 -22.46
CA ARG A 299 -18.77 -31.45 -22.99
C ARG A 299 -18.30 -31.45 -24.47
N SER A 300 -18.76 -30.44 -25.21
CA SER A 300 -17.88 -29.37 -25.74
C SER A 300 -18.68 -28.14 -26.22
N SER A 301 -18.42 -27.02 -25.57
CA SER A 301 -18.44 -25.62 -26.03
C SER A 301 -19.08 -25.27 -27.39
N MET A 302 -20.11 -24.42 -27.35
CA MET A 302 -20.17 -23.10 -28.02
C MET A 302 -21.55 -22.48 -27.76
N ALA A 303 -21.73 -21.89 -26.58
CA ALA A 303 -22.86 -21.01 -26.34
C ALA A 303 -22.49 -19.62 -26.84
N ARG A 304 -23.17 -19.18 -27.90
CA ARG A 304 -23.35 -17.78 -28.27
C ARG A 304 -23.63 -16.98 -26.99
N VAL A 305 -22.65 -16.19 -26.57
CA VAL A 305 -22.84 -15.17 -25.56
C VAL A 305 -23.77 -14.14 -26.20
N HIS A 306 -25.09 -14.35 -26.08
CA HIS A 306 -25.94 -13.21 -25.87
C HIS A 306 -25.30 -12.48 -24.71
N SER A 307 -24.93 -11.22 -24.94
CA SER A 307 -24.48 -10.28 -23.94
C SER A 307 -25.54 -10.21 -22.84
N MET A 308 -25.53 -11.20 -21.95
CA MET A 308 -26.06 -11.05 -20.62
C MET A 308 -25.09 -10.06 -20.02
N THR A 309 -25.41 -8.78 -20.17
CA THR A 309 -25.04 -7.80 -19.17
C THR A 309 -25.42 -8.47 -17.86
N ILE A 310 -24.41 -8.87 -17.09
CA ILE A 310 -24.62 -9.28 -15.72
C ILE A 310 -25.01 -7.98 -15.05
N GLU A 311 -26.28 -7.58 -15.20
CA GLU A 311 -26.85 -6.48 -14.45
C GLU A 311 -26.63 -6.87 -13.00
N ALA A 312 -25.88 -6.02 -12.30
CA ALA A 312 -25.58 -6.23 -10.91
C ALA A 312 -26.89 -6.52 -10.18
N PRO A 313 -26.93 -7.50 -9.26
CA PRO A 313 -28.16 -7.87 -8.55
C PRO A 313 -28.93 -6.67 -7.98
N ILE A 314 -28.21 -5.62 -7.56
CA ILE A 314 -28.76 -4.35 -7.09
C ILE A 314 -29.60 -3.63 -8.16
N THR A 315 -29.19 -3.64 -9.42
CA THR A 315 -29.89 -3.02 -10.55
C THR A 315 -31.22 -3.72 -10.82
N LYS A 316 -31.28 -5.05 -10.65
CA LYS A 316 -32.54 -5.81 -10.77
C LYS A 316 -33.50 -5.49 -9.64
N VAL A 317 -33.00 -5.33 -8.42
CA VAL A 317 -33.81 -4.96 -7.24
C VAL A 317 -34.40 -3.56 -7.41
N ILE A 318 -33.60 -2.59 -7.87
CA ILE A 318 -34.04 -1.22 -8.17
C ILE A 318 -35.17 -1.22 -9.22
N ASN A 319 -35.03 -2.01 -10.29
CA ASN A 319 -36.04 -2.08 -11.35
C ASN A 319 -37.37 -2.70 -10.87
N ILE A 320 -37.33 -3.68 -9.97
CA ILE A 320 -38.54 -4.27 -9.37
C ILE A 320 -39.24 -3.26 -8.45
N ILE A 321 -38.48 -2.48 -7.68
CA ILE A 321 -39.02 -1.44 -6.79
C ILE A 321 -39.68 -0.31 -7.61
N ASN A 322 -39.03 0.14 -8.69
CA ASN A 322 -39.62 1.13 -9.62
C ASN A 322 -40.94 0.64 -10.24
N ALA A 323 -41.00 -0.63 -10.68
CA ALA A 323 -42.22 -1.21 -11.24
C ALA A 323 -43.36 -1.35 -10.20
N ALA A 324 -43.01 -1.63 -8.94
CA ALA A 324 -43.97 -1.68 -7.83
C ALA A 324 -44.49 -0.28 -7.46
N GLN A 325 -43.65 0.75 -7.59
CA GLN A 325 -44.01 2.14 -7.32
C GLN A 325 -45.07 2.67 -8.28
N GLU A 326 -44.95 2.39 -9.59
CA GLU A 326 -45.89 2.86 -10.63
C GLU A 326 -47.34 2.37 -10.43
N SER A 327 -47.55 1.29 -9.68
CA SER A 327 -48.87 0.70 -9.41
C SER A 327 -49.36 0.90 -7.97
N SER A 328 -48.63 1.67 -7.14
CA SER A 328 -48.89 1.79 -5.70
C SER A 328 -49.57 3.12 -5.32
N PRO A 329 -50.41 3.14 -4.26
CA PRO A 329 -50.99 4.37 -3.70
C PRO A 329 -49.91 5.34 -3.18
N MET A 330 -50.18 6.65 -3.23
CA MET A 330 -49.20 7.72 -2.94
C MET A 330 -48.34 7.52 -1.67
N PRO A 331 -48.89 7.13 -0.51
CA PRO A 331 -48.07 6.93 0.70
C PRO A 331 -47.06 5.78 0.58
N VAL A 332 -47.39 4.77 -0.23
CA VAL A 332 -46.53 3.61 -0.49
C VAL A 332 -45.48 3.98 -1.53
N ALA A 333 -45.85 4.76 -2.54
CA ALA A 333 -44.90 5.27 -3.54
C ALA A 333 -43.82 6.16 -2.88
N GLU A 334 -44.19 7.05 -1.96
CA GLU A 334 -43.24 7.87 -1.18
C GLU A 334 -42.31 7.04 -0.30
N ALA A 335 -42.79 5.92 0.25
CA ALA A 335 -41.94 4.99 1.01
C ALA A 335 -40.95 4.24 0.10
N LEU A 336 -41.37 3.89 -1.12
CA LEU A 336 -40.52 3.23 -2.11
C LEU A 336 -39.46 4.18 -2.69
N ASP A 337 -39.76 5.47 -2.87
CA ASP A 337 -38.78 6.50 -3.25
C ASP A 337 -37.64 6.60 -2.24
N ARG A 338 -37.98 6.66 -0.94
CA ARG A 338 -36.97 6.65 0.13
C ARG A 338 -36.11 5.39 0.12
N ALA A 339 -36.70 4.23 -0.18
CA ALA A 339 -35.95 2.98 -0.29
C ALA A 339 -34.99 3.00 -1.50
N LEU A 340 -35.41 3.53 -2.65
CA LEU A 340 -34.58 3.70 -3.83
C LEU A 340 -33.43 4.68 -3.60
N GLU A 341 -33.67 5.75 -2.85
CA GLU A 341 -32.66 6.73 -2.49
C GLU A 341 -31.56 6.12 -1.61
N ILE A 342 -31.93 5.31 -0.60
CA ILE A 342 -30.99 4.55 0.23
C ILE A 342 -30.21 3.52 -0.59
N LEU A 343 -30.85 2.85 -1.56
CA LEU A 343 -30.17 1.88 -2.43
C LEU A 343 -29.24 2.53 -3.47
N ARG A 344 -29.38 3.83 -3.74
CA ARG A 344 -28.54 4.59 -4.69
C ARG A 344 -27.36 5.28 -4.01
N THR A 345 -27.39 5.49 -2.70
CA THR A 345 -26.24 6.02 -1.95
C THR A 345 -25.16 4.94 -1.75
N THR A 346 -23.89 5.35 -1.73
CA THR A 346 -22.71 4.47 -1.65
C THR A 346 -22.53 3.74 -0.30
N GLU A 347 -23.55 3.76 0.57
CA GLU A 347 -23.52 3.22 1.94
C GLU A 347 -24.30 1.91 2.11
N LEU A 348 -24.57 1.19 1.02
CA LEU A 348 -25.26 -0.12 1.00
C LEU A 348 -24.62 -1.22 1.89
N TYR A 349 -23.39 -1.02 2.34
CA TYR A 349 -22.66 -1.96 3.19
C TYR A 349 -22.47 -1.47 4.63
N SER A 350 -23.14 -0.39 5.03
CA SER A 350 -23.20 0.04 6.43
C SER A 350 -24.12 -0.90 7.23
N PRO A 351 -23.65 -1.57 8.31
CA PRO A 351 -24.48 -2.49 9.05
C PRO A 351 -25.55 -1.72 9.83
N GLN A 352 -26.80 -1.82 9.40
CA GLN A 352 -27.94 -1.40 10.21
C GLN A 352 -28.16 -2.44 11.32
N LEU A 353 -27.53 -2.23 12.47
CA LEU A 353 -27.75 -3.03 13.67
C LEU A 353 -29.13 -2.69 14.26
N GLY A 354 -30.07 -3.64 14.09
CA GLY A 354 -31.39 -3.59 14.69
C GLY A 354 -31.30 -3.58 16.21
N THR A 355 -32.10 -2.73 16.83
CA THR A 355 -32.17 -2.57 18.28
C THR A 355 -32.80 -3.79 18.95
N LYS A 356 -32.03 -4.44 19.84
CA LYS A 356 -32.42 -4.78 21.22
C LYS A 356 -31.25 -5.51 21.91
N ASP A 357 -30.68 -4.81 22.89
CA ASP A 357 -29.59 -5.20 23.81
C ASP A 357 -28.24 -5.56 23.17
N GLU A 358 -27.35 -4.56 23.02
CA GLU A 358 -25.94 -4.75 22.67
C GLU A 358 -25.05 -3.76 23.47
N ASP A 359 -23.88 -4.27 23.87
CA ASP A 359 -22.86 -3.72 24.79
C ASP A 359 -22.11 -2.49 24.20
N PRO A 360 -21.90 -1.40 24.96
CA PRO A 360 -21.20 -0.20 24.50
C PRO A 360 -19.76 -0.42 23.98
N HIS A 361 -19.10 -1.53 24.29
CA HIS A 361 -17.76 -1.83 23.74
C HIS A 361 -17.76 -2.38 22.31
N THR A 362 -18.87 -2.97 21.84
CA THR A 362 -18.94 -3.59 20.50
C THR A 362 -19.12 -2.55 19.39
N SER A 363 -19.77 -1.41 19.65
CA SER A 363 -19.92 -0.34 18.66
C SER A 363 -18.61 0.44 18.44
N ASP A 364 -17.79 0.58 19.48
CA ASP A 364 -16.55 1.37 19.46
C ASP A 364 -15.43 0.63 18.70
N LEU A 365 -15.38 -0.71 18.83
CA LEU A 365 -14.43 -1.54 18.09
C LEU A 365 -14.74 -1.58 16.57
N VAL A 366 -16.02 -1.59 16.22
CA VAL A 366 -16.47 -1.61 14.82
C VAL A 366 -16.30 -0.23 14.18
N GLY A 367 -16.54 0.86 14.92
CA GLY A 367 -16.21 2.22 14.49
C GLY A 367 -14.71 2.45 14.29
N GLY A 368 -13.88 1.90 15.19
CA GLY A 368 -12.41 2.01 15.10
C GLY A 368 -11.81 1.30 13.87
N LEU A 369 -12.43 0.21 13.41
CA LEU A 369 -11.95 -0.57 12.27
C LEU A 369 -12.36 -0.02 10.89
N MET A 370 -13.42 0.79 10.82
CA MET A 370 -13.98 1.27 9.54
C MET A 370 -13.52 2.68 9.13
N THR A 371 -12.79 3.40 9.99
CA THR A 371 -12.49 4.83 9.77
C THR A 371 -11.08 5.12 9.27
N ASP A 372 -10.25 4.11 8.98
CA ASP A 372 -8.86 4.34 8.51
C ASP A 372 -8.64 4.05 7.01
N GLY A 373 -9.55 4.61 6.21
CA GLY A 373 -9.40 4.72 4.76
C GLY A 373 -9.87 6.10 4.29
N LEU A 374 -8.91 6.98 3.98
CA LEU A 374 -9.01 8.31 3.33
C LEU A 374 -9.00 9.54 4.26
N ARG A 375 -7.78 10.06 4.46
CA ARG A 375 -7.35 11.46 4.69
C ARG A 375 -8.44 12.56 4.76
N ARG A 376 -8.39 13.39 5.81
CA ARG A 376 -7.86 14.79 5.81
C ARG A 376 -8.26 15.52 7.09
N LEU A 377 -7.28 16.21 7.67
CA LEU A 377 -7.42 17.20 8.73
C LEU A 377 -8.34 18.35 8.30
N SER A 378 -9.30 18.73 9.14
CA SER A 378 -9.87 20.09 9.16
C SER A 378 -10.62 20.34 10.46
N GLY A 379 -10.15 21.33 11.22
CA GLY A 379 -11.02 22.26 11.92
C GLY A 379 -11.64 21.80 13.24
N ASN A 380 -10.98 22.23 14.31
CA ASN A 380 -11.56 22.86 15.51
C ASN A 380 -12.42 22.04 16.50
N GLU A 381 -11.97 22.22 17.75
CA GLU A 381 -12.78 22.38 18.96
C GLU A 381 -13.55 21.17 19.48
N TYR A 382 -12.95 20.51 20.48
CA TYR A 382 -13.72 19.76 21.46
C TYR A 382 -13.65 20.46 22.82
N ILE A 383 -14.75 21.15 23.10
CA ILE A 383 -15.21 21.56 24.41
C ILE A 383 -15.38 20.30 25.26
N LEU A 384 -14.71 20.31 26.41
CA LEU A 384 -14.83 19.33 27.49
C LEU A 384 -16.27 19.31 28.02
N SER A 385 -16.93 18.16 28.00
CA SER A 385 -18.07 17.89 28.87
C SER A 385 -17.79 16.66 29.71
N ALA A 386 -17.55 16.93 31.00
CA ALA A 386 -17.27 15.96 32.02
C ALA A 386 -18.53 15.18 32.40
N LYS A 387 -18.41 13.85 32.51
CA LYS A 387 -19.11 13.09 33.54
C LYS A 387 -18.14 12.12 34.21
N GLN A 388 -17.83 12.44 35.46
CA GLN A 388 -17.19 11.60 36.46
C GLN A 388 -17.93 10.27 36.62
N THR A 389 -17.17 9.20 36.79
CA THR A 389 -17.47 8.18 37.81
C THR A 389 -16.20 7.47 38.30
N HIS A 390 -15.97 7.64 39.60
CA HIS A 390 -15.33 6.72 40.56
C HIS A 390 -13.82 6.39 40.52
N GLN A 391 -13.09 7.31 41.16
CA GLN A 391 -12.12 7.10 42.25
C GLN A 391 -11.68 5.66 42.59
N VAL A 392 -10.38 5.40 42.42
CA VAL A 392 -9.54 4.76 43.44
C VAL A 392 -8.56 5.80 43.95
N ALA A 393 -8.51 5.93 45.27
CA ALA A 393 -7.86 7.03 45.98
C ALA A 393 -6.33 7.00 45.91
N GLY A 394 -5.79 8.17 45.60
CA GLY A 394 -4.38 8.55 45.57
C GLY A 394 -4.21 10.00 45.10
N THR A 395 -5.04 10.92 45.61
CA THR A 395 -4.94 12.39 45.45
C THR A 395 -4.28 12.98 46.72
N LEU A 396 -3.54 14.10 46.71
CA LEU A 396 -3.75 15.42 46.12
C LEU A 396 -2.44 15.95 45.48
N SER A 397 -2.43 16.55 44.29
CA SER A 397 -2.96 17.88 43.89
C SER A 397 -2.21 19.07 44.54
N SER A 398 -1.38 19.73 43.73
CA SER A 398 -1.04 21.15 43.87
C SER A 398 -0.97 21.74 42.46
N PRO A 399 -1.36 23.01 42.25
CA PRO A 399 -1.27 23.66 40.95
C PRO A 399 0.20 23.86 40.63
N ILE A 400 0.73 23.16 39.63
CA ILE A 400 2.12 23.37 39.23
C ILE A 400 2.14 24.42 38.14
N SER A 401 2.24 25.70 38.50
CA SER A 401 2.86 26.68 37.59
C SER A 401 4.30 26.21 37.32
N LEU A 402 4.93 26.61 36.22
CA LEU A 402 6.39 26.47 36.06
C LEU A 402 7.18 26.91 37.32
N ASN A 403 6.61 27.82 38.12
CA ASN A 403 7.18 28.31 39.38
C ASN A 403 6.99 27.38 40.61
N ASP A 404 6.16 26.34 40.50
CA ASP A 404 5.79 25.42 41.59
C ASP A 404 6.35 24.00 41.37
N ILE A 405 7.30 23.85 40.43
CA ILE A 405 7.96 22.56 40.14
C ILE A 405 8.90 22.23 41.31
N PRO A 406 8.82 21.00 41.89
CA PRO A 406 9.74 20.56 42.93
C PRO A 406 11.20 20.76 42.53
N PRO A 407 12.09 21.23 43.44
CA PRO A 407 13.49 21.54 43.12
C PRO A 407 14.25 20.40 42.44
N ARG A 408 13.93 19.15 42.81
CA ARG A 408 14.51 17.94 42.21
C ARG A 408 14.18 17.79 40.72
N ILE A 409 12.95 18.13 40.32
CA ILE A 409 12.53 18.07 38.92
C ILE A 409 13.13 19.24 38.15
N THR A 410 13.18 20.43 38.76
CA THR A 410 13.84 21.60 38.17
C THR A 410 15.32 21.33 37.88
N GLN A 411 16.04 20.73 38.84
CA GLN A 411 17.43 20.32 38.67
C GLN A 411 17.62 19.31 37.54
N ALA A 412 16.76 18.28 37.48
CA ALA A 412 16.76 17.29 36.41
C ALA A 412 16.41 17.89 35.02
N MET A 413 16.01 19.16 34.96
CA MET A 413 15.67 19.88 33.74
C MET A 413 16.63 21.05 33.46
N GLU A 414 17.77 21.20 34.14
CA GLU A 414 18.66 22.38 33.97
C GLU A 414 19.43 22.42 32.64
N ASN A 415 19.59 21.27 31.96
CA ASN A 415 20.38 21.14 30.73
C ASN A 415 19.56 20.63 29.52
N GLU A 416 18.26 20.86 29.50
CA GLU A 416 17.33 20.41 28.44
C GLU A 416 17.55 21.06 27.06
N GLU A 417 18.51 21.98 26.94
CA GLU A 417 18.91 22.56 25.66
C GLU A 417 20.10 21.83 25.02
N GLN A 418 20.77 20.97 25.79
CA GLN A 418 21.94 20.23 25.35
C GLN A 418 21.54 18.88 24.75
N TRP A 419 22.34 18.37 23.81
CA TRP A 419 22.01 17.10 23.13
C TRP A 419 22.10 15.90 24.09
N ASP A 420 23.01 15.98 25.05
CA ASP A 420 23.32 14.97 26.06
C ASP A 420 22.41 15.07 27.30
N PHE A 421 21.23 15.68 27.17
CA PHE A 421 20.22 15.72 28.22
C PHE A 421 19.81 14.30 28.68
N ASP A 422 19.94 14.03 29.98
CA ASP A 422 19.58 12.73 30.56
C ASP A 422 18.08 12.63 30.87
N ILE A 423 17.33 12.05 29.94
CA ILE A 423 15.89 11.84 30.09
C ILE A 423 15.54 10.85 31.22
N PHE A 424 16.46 9.96 31.60
CA PHE A 424 16.20 8.97 32.66
C PHE A 424 16.33 9.59 34.06
N GLU A 425 17.18 10.60 34.22
CA GLU A 425 17.21 11.41 35.45
C GLU A 425 15.86 12.09 35.66
N LEU A 426 15.27 12.63 34.59
CA LEU A 426 13.94 13.23 34.63
C LEU A 426 12.83 12.21 34.89
N GLU A 427 12.91 11.01 34.29
CA GLU A 427 11.98 9.90 34.57
C GLU A 427 11.98 9.55 36.07
N ALA A 428 13.17 9.44 36.66
CA ALA A 428 13.36 9.11 38.06
C ALA A 428 12.83 10.22 38.99
N ALA A 429 13.03 11.49 38.63
CA ALA A 429 12.54 12.64 39.39
C ALA A 429 11.00 12.77 39.33
N THR A 430 10.39 12.36 38.21
CA THR A 430 8.95 12.55 37.93
C THR A 430 8.10 11.30 38.16
N HIS A 431 8.68 10.19 38.60
CA HIS A 431 8.01 8.89 38.78
C HIS A 431 7.35 8.38 37.49
N LYS A 432 8.15 8.29 36.41
CA LYS A 432 7.70 7.83 35.07
C LYS A 432 6.73 8.75 34.36
N ARG A 433 6.73 10.04 34.72
CA ARG A 433 5.88 11.07 34.11
C ARG A 433 6.66 12.30 33.63
N PRO A 434 7.71 12.13 32.79
CA PRO A 434 8.56 13.24 32.37
C PRO A 434 7.91 14.18 31.34
N LEU A 435 6.96 13.70 30.53
CA LEU A 435 6.43 14.43 29.37
C LEU A 435 5.72 15.73 29.75
N VAL A 436 4.94 15.73 30.83
CA VAL A 436 4.21 16.94 31.25
C VAL A 436 5.18 18.06 31.65
N TYR A 437 6.21 17.74 32.44
CA TYR A 437 7.16 18.73 32.94
C TYR A 437 8.03 19.26 31.80
N LEU A 438 8.64 18.36 31.03
CA LEU A 438 9.49 18.73 29.91
C LEU A 438 8.72 19.48 28.82
N GLY A 439 7.50 19.02 28.53
CA GLY A 439 6.61 19.67 27.57
C GLY A 439 6.24 21.08 27.96
N LEU A 440 5.92 21.34 29.23
CA LEU A 440 5.64 22.70 29.70
C LEU A 440 6.85 23.63 29.54
N LYS A 441 8.06 23.19 29.93
CA LYS A 441 9.27 24.01 29.79
C LYS A 441 9.62 24.31 28.33
N ILE A 442 9.59 23.30 27.47
CA ILE A 442 9.86 23.46 26.03
C ILE A 442 8.80 24.36 25.38
N PHE A 443 7.52 24.13 25.62
CA PHE A 443 6.46 24.90 24.97
C PHE A 443 6.44 26.36 25.45
N ALA A 444 6.80 26.62 26.71
CA ALA A 444 7.05 27.97 27.20
C ALA A 444 8.22 28.63 26.47
N ARG A 445 9.35 27.92 26.27
CA ARG A 445 10.51 28.41 25.52
C ARG A 445 10.17 28.78 24.07
N PHE A 446 9.34 27.98 23.40
CA PHE A 446 8.89 28.25 22.02
C PHE A 446 7.71 29.24 21.92
N GLY A 447 7.23 29.79 23.04
CA GLY A 447 6.11 30.75 23.05
C GLY A 447 4.79 30.16 22.55
N ILE A 448 4.57 28.84 22.71
CA ILE A 448 3.41 28.14 22.13
C ILE A 448 2.09 28.64 22.71
N CYS A 449 2.04 28.93 24.01
CA CYS A 449 0.83 29.47 24.66
C CYS A 449 0.41 30.81 24.04
N GLU A 450 1.37 31.70 23.77
CA GLU A 450 1.13 32.99 23.12
C GLU A 450 0.68 32.81 21.68
N PHE A 451 1.36 31.92 20.94
CA PHE A 451 1.03 31.63 19.54
C PHE A 451 -0.37 31.04 19.36
N LEU A 452 -0.77 30.12 20.25
CA LEU A 452 -2.10 29.47 20.21
C LEU A 452 -3.19 30.26 20.95
N ASN A 453 -2.84 31.39 21.57
CA ASN A 453 -3.74 32.20 22.40
C ASN A 453 -4.45 31.37 23.49
N CYS A 454 -3.70 30.51 24.19
CA CYS A 454 -4.21 29.65 25.24
C CYS A 454 -3.43 29.79 26.54
N SER A 455 -4.10 29.51 27.66
CA SER A 455 -3.45 29.61 28.98
C SER A 455 -2.51 28.43 29.24
N GLU A 456 -1.46 28.64 30.04
CA GLU A 456 -0.55 27.56 30.47
C GLU A 456 -1.30 26.40 31.15
N SER A 457 -2.42 26.68 31.83
CA SER A 457 -3.26 25.64 32.43
C SER A 457 -4.02 24.80 31.42
N THR A 458 -4.43 25.37 30.29
CA THR A 458 -5.00 24.62 29.16
C THR A 458 -3.95 23.67 28.59
N LEU A 459 -2.74 24.17 28.32
CA LEU A 459 -1.66 23.36 27.76
C LEU A 459 -1.23 22.24 28.73
N ARG A 460 -1.13 22.54 30.03
CA ARG A 460 -0.85 21.55 31.08
C ARG A 460 -1.88 20.44 31.11
N SER A 461 -3.17 20.80 31.10
CA SER A 461 -4.27 19.82 31.13
C SER A 461 -4.21 18.92 29.90
N TRP A 462 -3.92 19.51 28.74
CA TRP A 462 -3.73 18.77 27.49
C TRP A 462 -2.56 17.80 27.56
N LEU A 463 -1.38 18.24 28.02
CA LEU A 463 -0.21 17.37 28.22
C LEU A 463 -0.50 16.24 29.22
N GLN A 464 -1.26 16.51 30.29
CA GLN A 464 -1.65 15.50 31.28
C GLN A 464 -2.56 14.43 30.67
N VAL A 465 -3.51 14.84 29.82
CA VAL A 465 -4.39 13.90 29.10
C VAL A 465 -3.58 13.05 28.12
N ILE A 466 -2.65 13.65 27.38
CA ILE A 466 -1.75 12.90 26.49
C ILE A 466 -0.91 11.90 27.30
N GLU A 467 -0.29 12.37 28.38
CA GLU A 467 0.60 11.54 29.18
C GLU A 467 -0.13 10.37 29.85
N ALA A 468 -1.39 10.55 30.25
CA ALA A 468 -2.21 9.50 30.83
C ALA A 468 -2.50 8.34 29.86
N ASN A 469 -2.37 8.56 28.55
CA ASN A 469 -2.56 7.53 27.53
C ASN A 469 -1.26 6.79 27.15
N TYR A 470 -0.12 7.15 27.76
CA TYR A 470 1.11 6.38 27.63
C TYR A 470 1.20 5.25 28.65
N HIS A 471 1.71 4.10 28.22
CA HIS A 471 1.74 2.87 28.99
C HIS A 471 3.15 2.57 29.48
N SER A 472 3.36 2.58 30.80
CA SER A 472 4.67 2.33 31.41
C SER A 472 5.22 0.91 31.18
N SER A 473 4.35 -0.05 30.81
CA SER A 473 4.72 -1.43 30.46
C SER A 473 5.18 -1.59 29.00
N ASN A 474 4.94 -0.61 28.14
CA ASN A 474 5.34 -0.67 26.74
C ASN A 474 6.67 0.07 26.53
N SER A 475 7.71 -0.66 26.12
CA SER A 475 9.05 -0.11 25.91
C SER A 475 9.13 1.00 24.84
N TYR A 476 8.19 1.05 23.90
CA TYR A 476 8.18 2.03 22.80
C TYR A 476 6.99 3.01 22.86
N HIS A 477 6.11 2.88 23.86
CA HIS A 477 4.91 3.71 23.99
C HIS A 477 4.68 4.13 25.44
N ASN A 478 5.73 4.68 26.04
CA ASN A 478 5.75 5.24 27.40
C ASN A 478 6.04 6.75 27.40
N SER A 479 5.80 7.40 28.54
CA SER A 479 5.99 8.84 28.69
C SER A 479 7.47 9.25 28.50
N THR A 480 8.43 8.45 28.98
CA THR A 480 9.88 8.70 28.81
C THR A 480 10.28 8.79 27.35
N HIS A 481 9.89 7.80 26.54
CA HIS A 481 10.21 7.78 25.11
C HIS A 481 9.59 8.99 24.39
N SER A 482 8.37 9.35 24.76
CA SER A 482 7.67 10.50 24.16
C SER A 482 8.32 11.84 24.54
N ALA A 483 8.78 11.96 25.78
CA ALA A 483 9.51 13.12 26.27
C ALA A 483 10.89 13.24 25.59
N ASP A 484 11.59 12.13 25.37
CA ASP A 484 12.85 12.09 24.63
C ASP A 484 12.70 12.55 23.17
N VAL A 485 11.66 12.06 22.47
CA VAL A 485 11.34 12.50 21.10
C VAL A 485 11.01 13.99 21.06
N LEU A 486 10.26 14.49 22.05
CA LEU A 486 9.95 15.92 22.16
C LEU A 486 11.22 16.76 22.35
N HIS A 487 12.12 16.34 23.23
CA HIS A 487 13.41 16.99 23.46
C HIS A 487 14.27 17.03 22.19
N ALA A 488 14.44 15.89 21.52
CA ALA A 488 15.22 15.82 20.28
C ALA A 488 14.64 16.74 19.20
N THR A 489 13.31 16.77 19.05
CA THR A 489 12.63 17.65 18.10
C THR A 489 12.88 19.13 18.44
N ALA A 490 12.74 19.49 19.72
CA ALA A 490 13.02 20.83 20.21
C ALA A 490 14.48 21.26 19.95
N TYR A 491 15.44 20.35 20.18
CA TYR A 491 16.85 20.60 19.90
C TYR A 491 17.09 20.91 18.42
N PHE A 492 16.56 20.09 17.51
CA PHE A 492 16.73 20.30 16.07
C PHE A 492 16.08 21.60 15.57
N LEU A 493 14.92 21.97 16.11
CA LEU A 493 14.25 23.23 15.76
C LEU A 493 15.04 24.47 16.22
N SER A 494 15.84 24.34 17.28
CA SER A 494 16.68 25.41 17.80
C SER A 494 18.05 25.53 17.12
N LYS A 495 18.42 24.62 16.21
CA LYS A 495 19.66 24.72 15.43
C LYS A 495 19.40 25.38 14.08
N GLU A 496 20.24 26.35 13.71
CA GLU A 496 20.34 26.77 12.32
C GLU A 496 20.72 25.56 11.47
N ARG A 497 20.03 25.37 10.34
CA ARG A 497 20.19 24.21 9.45
C ARG A 497 21.68 23.85 9.30
N VAL A 498 22.04 22.65 9.77
CA VAL A 498 23.31 22.03 9.40
C VAL A 498 23.27 21.90 7.87
N LYS A 499 24.11 22.69 7.19
CA LYS A 499 24.28 22.64 5.74
C LYS A 499 24.81 21.28 5.30
#